data_AF-A0A8B3LIA1-F1
#
_entry.id   AF-A0A8B3LIA1-F1
#
_cell.length_a   1.000
_cell.length_b   1.000
_cell.length_c   1.000
_cell.angle_alpha   90.00
_cell.angle_beta   90.00
_cell.angle_gamma   90.00
#
_symmetry.space_group_name_H-M   'P 1'
#
loop_
_entity.id
_entity.type
_entity.pdbx_description
1 polymer ?
#
loop_
_entity_poly.entity_id
_entity_poly.type
_entity_poly.pdbx_seq_one_letter_code
_entity_poly.pdbx_strand_id
1 'polypeptide(L)'
;CWIKVKTRDGPLRALAFVAAPDGSAYAGRLPLEQVADTLARAAGHWGSSAQYLFRTVSKLEESGIRDRNLWRIQDLVARQIAASTGGAD
;
A
#
# COMPACT_ATOMS: atom_id res chain seq x y z
N CYS A 1 -14.59 4.11 12.02
CA CYS A 1 -15.30 5.32 12.51
C CYS A 1 -16.19 5.89 11.40
N TRP A 2 -17.15 6.76 11.73
CA TRP A 2 -17.92 7.51 10.73
C TRP A 2 -17.12 8.71 10.23
N ILE A 3 -17.01 8.89 8.91
CA ILE A 3 -16.35 10.04 8.28
C ILE A 3 -17.29 10.76 7.32
N LYS A 4 -16.99 12.02 7.02
CA LYS A 4 -17.67 12.80 5.98
C LYS A 4 -16.89 12.67 4.66
N VAL A 5 -17.57 12.30 3.59
CA VAL A 5 -16.99 12.19 2.25
C VAL A 5 -17.67 13.18 1.30
N LYS A 6 -16.94 13.60 0.26
CA LYS A 6 -17.49 14.45 -0.82
C LYS A 6 -17.83 13.56 -2.01
N THR A 7 -19.04 13.69 -2.54
CA THR A 7 -19.45 13.06 -3.81
C THR A 7 -19.89 14.12 -4.80
N ARG A 8 -20.24 13.71 -6.02
CA ARG A 8 -20.79 14.62 -7.05
C ARG A 8 -22.14 15.22 -6.62
N ASP A 9 -22.93 14.47 -5.87
CA ASP A 9 -24.28 14.88 -5.42
C ASP A 9 -24.28 15.61 -4.06
N GLY A 10 -23.10 15.79 -3.46
CA GLY A 10 -22.93 16.49 -2.19
C GLY A 10 -22.18 15.69 -1.11
N PRO A 11 -22.12 16.19 0.14
CA PRO A 11 -21.46 15.48 1.21
C PRO A 11 -22.30 14.32 1.77
N LEU A 12 -21.66 13.18 2.03
CA LEU A 12 -22.29 12.00 2.65
C LEU A 12 -21.53 11.55 3.90
N ARG A 13 -22.17 10.69 4.72
CA ARG A 13 -21.49 9.95 5.80
C ARG A 13 -21.13 8.55 5.32
N ALA A 14 -19.89 8.13 5.56
CA ALA A 14 -19.39 6.81 5.23
C ALA A 14 -18.77 6.13 6.47
N LEU A 15 -18.88 4.80 6.55
CA LEU A 15 -18.18 4.02 7.55
C LEU A 15 -16.77 3.71 7.04
N ALA A 16 -15.74 4.08 7.80
CA ALA A 16 -14.35 3.77 7.51
C ALA A 16 -13.78 2.75 8.50
N PHE A 17 -13.07 1.76 7.99
CA PHE A 17 -12.28 0.81 8.78
C PHE A 17 -10.82 1.25 8.73
N VAL A 18 -10.22 1.46 9.90
CA VAL A 18 -8.84 1.95 10.04
C VAL A 18 -8.09 1.06 11.02
N ALA A 19 -6.80 0.87 10.80
CA ALA A 19 -5.95 0.18 11.76
C ALA A 19 -5.91 0.95 13.08
N ALA A 20 -6.14 0.24 14.19
CA ALA A 20 -6.05 0.80 15.53
C ALA A 20 -4.56 1.00 15.90
N PRO A 21 -4.11 2.21 16.30
CA PRO A 21 -2.69 2.45 16.60
C PRO A 21 -2.13 1.65 17.78
N ASP A 22 -3.00 1.18 18.68
CA ASP A 22 -2.70 0.33 19.83
C ASP A 22 -2.93 -1.17 19.54
N GLY A 23 -3.40 -1.52 18.34
CA GLY A 23 -3.65 -2.90 17.94
C GLY A 23 -2.35 -3.65 17.60
N SER A 24 -2.32 -4.95 17.89
CA SER A 24 -1.17 -5.82 17.64
C SER A 24 -0.75 -5.93 16.16
N ALA A 25 -1.66 -5.61 15.23
CA ALA A 25 -1.41 -5.62 13.79
C ALA A 25 -0.86 -4.28 13.26
N TYR A 26 -0.68 -3.26 14.10
CA TYR A 26 -0.17 -1.96 13.69
C TYR A 26 1.34 -1.85 13.94
N ALA A 27 2.12 -1.85 12.87
CA ALA A 27 3.58 -1.78 12.94
C ALA A 27 4.14 -0.35 13.17
N GLY A 28 3.29 0.65 13.42
CA GLY A 28 3.73 2.03 13.61
C GLY A 28 4.17 2.72 12.32
N ARG A 29 4.92 3.83 12.47
CA ARG A 29 5.59 4.52 11.37
C ARG A 29 6.97 3.91 11.18
N LEU A 30 7.20 3.30 10.02
CA LEU A 30 8.48 2.71 9.64
C LEU A 30 9.12 3.53 8.50
N PRO A 31 10.47 3.53 8.40
CA PRO A 31 11.15 4.04 7.20
C PRO A 31 10.65 3.34 5.94
N LEU A 32 10.51 4.07 4.84
CA LEU A 32 9.93 3.54 3.59
C LEU A 32 10.76 2.38 3.03
N GLU A 33 12.07 2.39 3.27
CA GLU A 33 13.01 1.36 2.87
C GLU A 33 12.71 0.04 3.59
N GLN A 34 12.39 0.08 4.88
CA GLN A 34 11.99 -1.12 5.64
C GLN A 34 10.61 -1.64 5.21
N VAL A 35 9.68 -0.72 4.91
CA VAL A 35 8.37 -1.08 4.36
C VAL A 35 8.55 -1.78 3.01
N ALA A 36 9.35 -1.22 2.11
CA ALA A 36 9.60 -1.78 0.79
C ALA A 36 10.29 -3.15 0.85
N ASP A 37 11.30 -3.30 1.71
CA ASP A 37 12.00 -4.56 1.94
C ASP A 37 11.07 -5.67 2.47
N THR A 38 10.12 -5.31 3.34
CA THR A 38 9.07 -6.22 3.81
C THR A 38 8.11 -6.60 2.68
N LEU A 39 7.58 -5.59 1.97
CA LEU A 39 6.59 -5.80 0.90
C LEU A 39 7.15 -6.56 -0.32
N ALA A 40 8.46 -6.46 -0.58
CA ALA A 40 9.11 -7.18 -1.67
C ALA A 40 9.16 -8.70 -1.43
N ARG A 41 9.19 -9.15 -0.17
CA ARG A 41 9.43 -10.56 0.21
C ARG A 41 8.23 -11.25 0.85
N ALA A 42 7.35 -10.50 1.52
CA ALA A 42 6.25 -11.10 2.26
C ALA A 42 5.15 -11.65 1.33
N ALA A 43 4.70 -12.86 1.62
CA ALA A 43 3.57 -13.51 0.97
C ALA A 43 2.72 -14.28 2.00
N GLY A 44 1.42 -14.32 1.77
CA GLY A 44 0.47 -15.08 2.57
C GLY A 44 -0.45 -15.92 1.69
N HIS A 45 -1.51 -16.46 2.27
CA HIS A 45 -2.46 -17.32 1.56
C HIS A 45 -3.20 -16.62 0.40
N TRP A 46 -3.19 -15.29 0.34
CA TRP A 46 -3.76 -14.48 -0.76
C TRP A 46 -2.74 -14.05 -1.83
N GLY A 47 -1.48 -14.48 -1.72
CA GLY A 47 -0.39 -14.10 -2.62
C GLY A 47 0.60 -13.11 -2.01
N SER A 48 1.43 -12.52 -2.86
CA SER A 48 2.51 -11.62 -2.42
C SER A 48 2.00 -10.23 -2.08
N SER A 49 2.62 -9.63 -1.07
CA SER A 49 2.32 -8.24 -0.67
C SER A 49 2.74 -7.23 -1.75
N ALA A 50 3.78 -7.52 -2.53
CA ALA A 50 4.13 -6.74 -3.72
C ALA A 50 3.01 -6.73 -4.78
N GLN A 51 2.38 -7.89 -5.04
CA GLN A 51 1.25 -7.96 -5.97
C GLN A 51 0.04 -7.20 -5.45
N TYR A 52 -0.23 -7.28 -4.14
CA TYR A 52 -1.28 -6.50 -3.50
C TYR A 52 -1.04 -4.99 -3.67
N LEU A 53 0.15 -4.50 -3.32
CA LEU A 53 0.53 -3.10 -3.48
C LEU A 53 0.35 -2.61 -4.93
N PHE A 54 0.87 -3.37 -5.89
CA PHE A 54 0.73 -3.02 -7.31
C PHE A 54 -0.74 -2.90 -7.73
N ARG A 55 -1.58 -3.87 -7.37
CA ARG A 55 -3.02 -3.82 -7.68
C ARG A 55 -3.70 -2.60 -7.05
N THR A 56 -3.35 -2.26 -5.82
CA THR A 56 -3.88 -1.08 -5.14
C THR A 56 -3.50 0.20 -5.88
N VAL A 57 -2.22 0.38 -6.23
CA VAL A 57 -1.75 1.58 -6.94
C VAL A 57 -2.38 1.68 -8.32
N SER A 58 -2.40 0.60 -9.09
CA SER A 58 -3.01 0.58 -10.42
C SER A 58 -4.49 0.94 -10.36
N LYS A 59 -5.24 0.41 -9.38
CA LYS A 59 -6.67 0.70 -9.28
C LYS A 59 -6.97 2.13 -8.85
N LEU A 60 -6.11 2.71 -8.01
CA LEU A 60 -6.18 4.13 -7.66
C LEU A 60 -5.90 4.99 -8.89
N GLU A 61 -4.86 4.68 -9.67
CA GLU A 61 -4.52 5.42 -10.89
C GLU A 61 -5.65 5.35 -11.93
N GLU A 62 -6.22 4.17 -12.19
CA GLU A 62 -7.41 4.00 -13.04
C GLU A 62 -8.60 4.87 -12.58
N SER A 63 -8.70 5.13 -11.28
CA SER A 63 -9.75 5.98 -10.69
C SER A 63 -9.39 7.47 -10.69
N GLY A 64 -8.25 7.85 -11.28
CA GLY A 64 -7.75 9.23 -11.30
C GLY A 64 -7.07 9.68 -10.00
N ILE A 65 -6.71 8.75 -9.12
CA ILE A 65 -6.10 9.03 -7.81
C ILE A 65 -4.61 8.68 -7.85
N ARG A 66 -3.75 9.69 -7.73
CA ARG A 66 -2.29 9.53 -7.70
C ARG A 66 -1.71 9.89 -6.33
N ASP A 67 -1.57 8.90 -5.46
CA ASP A 67 -0.95 9.08 -4.13
C ASP A 67 0.59 9.00 -4.21
N ARG A 68 1.26 10.13 -3.96
CA ARG A 68 2.72 10.23 -4.09
C ARG A 68 3.50 9.23 -3.22
N ASN A 69 3.00 8.90 -2.03
CA ASN A 69 3.68 7.99 -1.12
C ASN A 69 3.53 6.53 -1.59
N LEU A 70 2.35 6.13 -2.02
CA LEU A 70 2.14 4.79 -2.57
C LEU A 70 2.97 4.55 -3.84
N TRP A 71 3.07 5.56 -4.71
CA TRP A 71 3.95 5.50 -5.89
C TRP A 71 5.43 5.36 -5.51
N ARG A 72 5.88 6.09 -4.49
CA ARG A 72 7.26 5.97 -3.99
C ARG A 72 7.54 4.59 -3.41
N ILE A 73 6.61 4.03 -2.62
CA ILE A 73 6.76 2.67 -2.07
C ILE A 73 6.77 1.64 -3.20
N GLN A 74 5.91 1.78 -4.20
CA GLN A 74 5.90 0.88 -5.36
C GLN A 74 7.25 0.87 -6.10
N ASP A 75 7.84 2.05 -6.34
CA ASP A 75 9.17 2.14 -6.98
C ASP A 75 10.25 1.46 -6.15
N LEU A 76 10.27 1.69 -4.83
CA LEU A 76 11.23 1.04 -3.93
C LEU A 76 11.08 -0.49 -3.90
N VAL A 77 9.84 -0.99 -3.86
CA VAL A 77 9.56 -2.43 -3.91
C VAL A 77 10.05 -3.04 -5.23
N ALA A 78 9.78 -2.37 -6.36
CA ALA A 78 10.24 -2.83 -7.67
C ALA A 78 11.78 -2.91 -7.74
N ARG A 79 12.49 -1.90 -7.22
CA ARG A 79 13.96 -1.91 -7.13
C ARG A 79 14.47 -3.08 -6.28
N GLN A 80 13.83 -3.35 -5.14
CA GLN A 80 14.24 -4.47 -4.28
C GLN A 80 14.02 -5.84 -4.94
N ILE A 81 12.92 -6.02 -5.67
CA ILE A 81 12.66 -7.25 -6.43
C ILE A 81 13.71 -7.43 -7.54
N ALA A 82 14.04 -6.35 -8.27
CA ALA A 82 15.05 -6.39 -9.33
C ALA A 82 16.44 -6.73 -8.77
N ALA A 83 16.84 -6.10 -7.67
CA ALA A 83 18.11 -6.37 -7.00
C ALA A 83 18.20 -7.82 -6.48
N SER A 84 17.09 -8.38 -6.02
CA SER A 84 17.05 -9.76 -5.50
C SER A 84 17.09 -10.82 -6.62
N THR A 85 16.62 -10.48 -7.82
CA THR A 85 16.61 -11.37 -8.98
C THR A 85 17.93 -11.32 -9.77
N GLY A 86 18.63 -10.17 -9.74
CA GLY A 86 19.88 -9.94 -10.48
C GLY A 86 21.17 -10.48 -9.84
N GLY A 87 21.08 -11.26 -8.75
CA GLY A 87 22.23 -11.88 -8.08
C GLY A 87 22.47 -13.35 -8.45
N ALA A 88 21.87 -13.82 -9.55
CA ALA A 88 21.93 -15.22 -10.00
C ALA A 88 22.75 -15.42 -11.29
N ASP A 89 23.71 -14.53 -11.56
CA ASP A 89 24.72 -14.66 -12.62
C ASP A 89 26.13 -14.70 -12.04
#